data_AF-A0A5K0VU67-F1
#
_entry.id   AF-A0A5K0VU67-F1
#
_cell.length_a   1.000
_cell.length_b   1.000
_cell.length_c   1.000
_cell.angle_alpha   90.00
_cell.angle_beta   90.00
_cell.angle_gamma   90.00
#
_symmetry.space_group_name_H-M   'P 1'
#
loop_
_entity.id
_entity.type
_entity.pdbx_description
1 polymer ?
#
loop_
_entity_poly.entity_id
_entity_poly.type
_entity_poly.pdbx_seq_one_letter_code
_entity_poly.pdbx_strand_id
1 'polypeptide(L)' 'VAFTGNYNEYFGFATDVDAVVYLMLANDLIHGLYPEAVTVGED' A
#
# COMPACT_ATOMS: atom_id res chain seq x y z
N VAL A 1 11.34 -11.60 10.99
CA VAL A 1 11.56 -12.63 9.95
C VAL A 1 12.11 -11.88 8.75
N ALA A 2 13.16 -12.35 8.09
CA ALA A 2 13.68 -11.68 6.90
C ALA A 2 12.75 -12.00 5.72
N PHE A 3 12.46 -10.98 4.91
CA PHE A 3 11.65 -11.13 3.71
C PHE A 3 12.45 -11.88 2.65
N THR A 4 11.93 -12.99 2.12
CA THR A 4 12.65 -13.85 1.16
C THR A 4 12.34 -13.53 -0.30
N GLY A 5 11.31 -12.70 -0.54
CA GLY A 5 10.84 -12.39 -1.89
C GLY A 5 9.76 -13.36 -2.38
N ASN A 6 9.31 -14.29 -1.55
CA ASN A 6 8.25 -15.23 -1.92
C ASN A 6 6.90 -14.50 -1.96
N TYR A 7 6.11 -14.70 -3.02
CA TYR A 7 4.79 -14.07 -3.19
C TYR A 7 3.82 -14.35 -2.03
N ASN A 8 3.94 -15.50 -1.37
CA ASN A 8 3.14 -15.82 -0.19
C ASN A 8 3.42 -14.89 1.01
N GLU A 9 4.58 -14.23 1.04
CA GLU A 9 4.93 -13.25 2.08
C GLU A 9 4.32 -11.87 1.79
N TYR A 10 4.01 -11.56 0.53
CA TYR A 10 3.30 -10.33 0.13
C TYR A 10 1.77 -10.46 0.22
N PHE A 11 1.22 -11.63 -0.11
CA PHE A 11 -0.23 -11.85 -0.30
C PHE A 11 -0.80 -12.92 0.65
N GLY A 12 -0.12 -13.17 1.77
CA GLY A 12 -0.56 -14.14 2.78
C GLY A 12 -1.50 -13.53 3.81
N PHE A 13 -1.97 -14.36 4.75
CA PHE A 13 -2.81 -13.91 5.88
C PHE A 13 -2.10 -12.93 6.85
N ALA A 14 -0.79 -12.76 6.71
CA ALA A 14 -0.02 -11.79 7.49
C ALA A 14 -0.15 -10.37 6.94
N THR A 15 -0.65 -10.21 5.71
CA THR A 15 -0.86 -8.89 5.09
C THR A 15 -2.06 -8.20 5.74
N ASP A 16 -1.84 -7.01 6.28
CA ASP A 16 -2.89 -6.19 6.87
C ASP A 16 -3.74 -5.54 5.77
N VAL A 17 -4.88 -6.16 5.48
CA VAL A 17 -5.80 -5.69 4.44
C VAL A 17 -6.41 -4.32 4.79
N ASP A 18 -6.63 -4.02 6.07
CA ASP A 18 -7.22 -2.75 6.49
C ASP A 18 -6.26 -1.59 6.24
N ALA A 19 -4.97 -1.79 6.54
CA ALA A 19 -3.92 -0.82 6.24
C ALA A 19 -3.77 -0.57 4.73
N VAL A 20 -3.81 -1.62 3.91
CA VAL A 20 -3.74 -1.49 2.44
C VAL A 20 -4.98 -0.73 1.91
N VAL A 21 -6.18 -1.04 2.41
CA VAL A 21 -7.41 -0.32 2.02
C VAL A 21 -7.33 1.16 2.40
N TYR A 22 -6.80 1.48 3.58
CA TYR A 22 -6.55 2.86 3.97
C TYR A 22 -5.62 3.58 2.97
N LEU A 23 -4.50 2.96 2.59
CA LEU A 23 -3.56 3.55 1.63
C LEU A 23 -4.18 3.73 0.24
N MET A 24 -5.03 2.79 -0.20
CA MET A 24 -5.78 2.93 -1.45
C MET A 24 -6.70 4.17 -1.42
N LEU A 25 -7.50 4.33 -0.36
CA LEU A 25 -8.41 5.46 -0.22
C LEU A 25 -7.68 6.80 -0.04
N ALA A 26 -6.57 6.81 0.70
CA ALA A 26 -5.75 7.99 0.88
C ALA A 26 -5.14 8.45 -0.45
N ASN A 27 -4.60 7.53 -1.25
CA ASN A 27 -4.05 7.85 -2.57
C ASN A 27 -5.13 8.31 -3.55
N ASP A 28 -6.31 7.68 -3.54
CA ASP A 28 -7.45 8.12 -4.37
C ASP A 28 -7.89 9.54 -4.01
N LEU A 29 -8.01 9.85 -2.72
CA LEU A 29 -8.34 11.20 -2.24
C LEU A 29 -7.30 12.24 -2.68
N ILE A 30 -6.01 11.96 -2.47
CA ILE A 30 -4.92 12.90 -2.78
C ILE A 30 -4.93 13.23 -4.27
N HIS A 31 -5.00 12.24 -5.14
CA HIS A 31 -5.00 12.46 -6.58
C HIS A 31 -6.34 13.00 -7.10
N GLY A 32 -7.45 12.77 -6.39
CA GLY A 32 -8.72 13.44 -6.66
C GLY A 32 -8.68 14.95 -6.40
N LEU A 33 -7.95 15.39 -5.37
CA LEU A 33 -7.78 16.81 -5.03
C LEU A 33 -6.65 17.48 -5.83
N TYR A 34 -5.55 16.76 -6.04
CA TYR A 34 -4.34 17.24 -6.70
C TYR A 34 -3.82 16.17 -7.65
N PRO A 35 -4.28 16.14 -8.91
CA PRO A 35 -3.92 15.09 -9.89
C PRO A 35 -2.42 14.98 -10.17
N GLU A 36 -1.67 16.08 -10.02
CA GLU A 36 -0.22 16.14 -10.24
C GLU A 36 0.60 15.82 -8.98
N ALA A 37 -0.05 15.47 -7.87
CA ALA A 37 0.64 15.08 -6.65
C ALA A 37 1.42 13.77 -6.86
N VAL A 38 2.58 13.66 -6.21
CA VAL A 38 3.39 12.44 -6.21
C VAL A 38 3.42 11.90 -4.79
N THR A 39 2.83 10.71 -4.61
CA THR A 39 2.83 9.98 -3.34
C THR A 39 3.96 8.96 -3.31
N VAL A 40 4.80 8.98 -2.27
CA VAL A 40 5.91 8.03 -2.09
C VAL A 40 5.62 7.13 -0.89
N GLY A 41 5.57 5.82 -1.11
CA GLY A 41 5.52 4.82 -0.03
C GLY A 41 6.92 4.30 0.25
N GLU A 42 7.41 4.49 1.48
CA GLU A 42 8.62 3.83 1.98
C GLU A 42 8.21 2.47 2.57
N ASP A 43 8.76 1.39 2.01
CA ASP A 43 8.58 0.00 2.42
C ASP A 43 9.95 -0.71 2.35
#